data_AF-A0A933K1E9-F1
#
_entry.id   AF-A0A933K1E9-F1
#
_cell.length_a   1.000
_cell.length_b   1.000
_cell.length_c   1.000
_cell.angle_alpha   90.00
_cell.angle_beta   90.00
_cell.angle_gamma   90.00
#
_symmetry.space_group_name_H-M   'P 1'
#
loop_
_entity.id
_entity.type
_entity.pdbx_description
1 polymer ?
#
loop_
_entity_poly.entity_id
_entity_poly.type
_entity_poly.pdbx_seq_one_letter_code
_entity_poly.pdbx_strand_id
1 'polypeptide(L)'
;MKELLWGALFLCAGAVAMGADRETRSTPSPLAAGVPFDTVPEMGRIAEADARDGGWESRHGDVPAEHLPGVQAAWRVEWRRVAARLTPDLARSLSRWARIQMEFYRKVSPIDTLTFRIASANRSASRLVLEATVDTLPSHSPVVTRWLKLYLVYDTRTSGLVRIVATIRGERLE
;
A
#
# COMPACT_ATOMS: atom_id res chain seq x y z
N MET A 1 39.97 74.69 -23.84
CA MET A 1 39.04 75.56 -23.06
C MET A 1 37.68 74.90 -23.06
N LYS A 2 37.17 74.59 -21.86
CA LYS A 2 35.76 74.60 -21.41
C LYS A 2 34.71 73.73 -22.14
N GLU A 3 34.21 72.67 -21.49
CA GLU A 3 32.90 72.56 -20.75
C GLU A 3 31.87 71.84 -21.66
N LEU A 4 31.47 70.58 -21.40
CA LEU A 4 30.41 70.08 -20.49
C LEU A 4 28.96 70.41 -20.91
N LEU A 5 28.14 69.34 -20.91
CA LEU A 5 26.67 69.17 -20.70
C LEU A 5 26.04 68.28 -21.80
N TRP A 6 25.77 66.99 -21.57
CA TRP A 6 24.66 66.37 -20.79
C TRP A 6 23.25 66.80 -21.23
N GLY A 7 22.44 65.82 -21.66
CA GLY A 7 21.01 65.97 -21.88
C GLY A 7 20.39 64.74 -22.53
N ALA A 8 20.04 63.75 -21.71
CA ALA A 8 19.55 62.43 -22.10
C ALA A 8 18.16 62.45 -22.77
N LEU A 9 18.02 61.57 -23.75
CA LEU A 9 16.86 61.30 -24.57
C LEU A 9 15.83 60.45 -23.78
N PHE A 10 14.60 60.94 -23.66
CA PHE A 10 13.45 60.14 -23.25
C PHE A 10 12.98 59.29 -24.43
N LEU A 11 12.88 57.97 -24.25
CA LEU A 11 12.17 57.08 -25.15
C LEU A 11 11.38 56.05 -24.35
N CYS A 12 10.06 56.19 -24.41
CA CYS A 12 9.09 55.26 -23.89
C CYS A 12 9.13 53.95 -24.67
N ALA A 13 9.34 52.83 -23.99
CA ALA A 13 9.03 51.50 -24.50
C ALA A 13 8.07 50.83 -23.50
N GLY A 14 6.82 50.67 -23.93
CA GLY A 14 5.82 49.89 -23.21
C GLY A 14 6.20 48.41 -23.22
N ALA A 15 6.33 47.83 -22.03
CA ALA A 15 6.47 46.40 -21.84
C ALA A 15 5.09 45.81 -21.55
N VAL A 16 4.60 44.96 -22.47
CA VAL A 16 3.45 44.09 -22.26
C VAL A 16 3.86 43.03 -21.24
N ALA A 17 3.28 43.08 -20.04
CA ALA A 17 3.42 42.05 -19.03
C ALA A 17 2.57 40.83 -19.43
N MET A 18 3.15 39.87 -20.16
CA MET A 18 2.60 38.51 -20.22
C MET A 18 2.95 37.81 -18.90
N GLY A 19 1.97 37.80 -17.99
CA GLY A 19 1.98 36.94 -16.81
C GLY A 19 2.02 35.49 -17.24
N ALA A 20 3.20 34.90 -17.22
CA ALA A 20 3.36 33.47 -17.17
C ALA A 20 3.10 33.05 -15.71
N ASP A 21 1.83 32.78 -15.38
CA ASP A 21 1.46 31.97 -14.22
C ASP A 21 2.04 30.57 -14.42
N ARG A 22 3.33 30.45 -14.07
CA ARG A 22 3.98 29.17 -13.88
C ARG A 22 3.45 28.67 -12.55
N GLU A 23 2.30 27.99 -12.58
CA GLU A 23 1.91 27.08 -11.53
C GLU A 23 3.09 26.13 -11.32
N THR A 24 3.92 26.43 -10.33
CA THR A 24 4.80 25.48 -9.68
C THR A 24 3.89 24.44 -9.08
N ARG A 25 3.53 23.45 -9.91
CA ARG A 25 2.96 22.19 -9.49
C ARG A 25 4.04 21.55 -8.63
N SER A 26 3.99 21.83 -7.33
CA SER A 26 4.83 21.20 -6.32
C SER A 26 4.63 19.70 -6.45
N THR A 27 5.53 19.03 -7.15
CA THR A 27 5.60 17.58 -7.15
C THR A 27 5.83 17.18 -5.70
N PRO A 28 4.88 16.52 -5.02
CA PRO A 28 5.12 16.09 -3.66
C PRO A 28 6.34 15.19 -3.66
N SER A 29 7.30 15.50 -2.78
CA SER A 29 8.52 14.73 -2.62
C SER A 29 8.17 13.23 -2.47
N PRO A 30 8.75 12.32 -3.27
CA PRO A 30 8.44 10.88 -3.21
C PRO A 30 8.77 10.23 -1.85
N LEU A 31 9.48 10.95 -0.98
CA LEU A 31 9.97 10.47 0.31
C LEU A 31 8.98 10.64 1.48
N ALA A 32 7.84 11.29 1.26
CA ALA A 32 6.82 11.50 2.31
C ALA A 32 5.58 10.57 2.18
N ALA A 33 5.41 9.90 1.04
CA ALA A 33 4.33 8.94 0.86
C ALA A 33 4.82 7.57 1.36
N GLY A 34 4.36 7.14 2.54
CA GLY A 34 4.66 5.78 3.01
C GLY A 34 4.18 4.72 2.02
N VAL A 35 4.51 3.45 2.27
CA VAL A 35 4.23 2.32 1.36
C VAL A 35 2.78 2.32 0.81
N PRO A 36 2.54 2.09 -0.49
CA PRO A 36 1.19 1.97 -1.02
C PRO A 36 0.36 0.94 -0.24
N PHE A 37 -0.86 1.32 0.18
CA PHE A 37 -1.85 0.40 0.74
C PHE A 37 -3.06 0.38 -0.17
N ASP A 38 -3.31 -0.80 -0.72
CA ASP A 38 -4.39 -1.09 -1.66
C ASP A 38 -5.42 -2.03 -1.03
N THR A 39 -6.58 -2.06 -1.66
CA THR A 39 -7.66 -2.97 -1.29
C THR A 39 -8.12 -3.74 -2.52
N VAL A 40 -8.28 -5.04 -2.37
CA VAL A 40 -8.82 -5.91 -3.42
C VAL A 40 -10.17 -6.46 -2.94
N PRO A 41 -11.23 -6.47 -3.78
CA PRO A 41 -12.52 -7.03 -3.39
C PRO A 41 -12.39 -8.45 -2.83
N GLU A 42 -13.35 -8.91 -2.02
CA GLU A 42 -13.37 -10.29 -1.53
C GLU A 42 -13.10 -11.32 -2.65
N MET A 43 -12.13 -12.20 -2.39
CA MET A 43 -11.59 -13.20 -3.32
C MET A 43 -11.01 -12.66 -4.63
N GLY A 44 -10.78 -11.35 -4.75
CA GLY A 44 -10.16 -10.76 -5.94
C GLY A 44 -8.69 -11.15 -6.08
N ARG A 45 -8.19 -11.12 -7.31
CA ARG A 45 -6.81 -11.54 -7.62
C ARG A 45 -5.80 -10.55 -7.06
N ILE A 46 -4.81 -11.05 -6.34
CA ILE A 46 -3.56 -10.37 -6.00
C ILE A 46 -2.49 -11.00 -6.88
N ALA A 47 -2.01 -10.26 -7.87
CA ALA A 47 -1.11 -10.81 -8.89
C ALA A 47 0.12 -11.49 -8.27
N GLU A 48 0.72 -10.88 -7.25
CA GLU A 48 1.92 -11.39 -6.62
C GLU A 48 1.65 -12.66 -5.77
N ALA A 49 0.46 -12.80 -5.19
CA ALA A 49 0.11 -13.91 -4.30
C ALA A 49 -0.55 -15.10 -5.03
N ASP A 50 -1.34 -14.81 -6.07
CA ASP A 50 -2.23 -15.78 -6.72
C ASP A 50 -1.73 -16.23 -8.11
N ALA A 51 -0.74 -15.54 -8.70
CA ALA A 51 -0.23 -15.86 -10.02
C ALA A 51 0.67 -17.11 -10.03
N ARG A 52 0.57 -17.88 -11.11
CA ARG A 52 1.57 -18.89 -11.51
C ARG A 52 2.43 -18.39 -12.68
N ASP A 53 2.14 -17.18 -13.14
CA ASP A 53 2.70 -16.45 -14.26
C ASP A 53 3.57 -15.28 -13.75
N GLY A 54 4.57 -14.86 -14.53
CA GLY A 54 5.44 -13.73 -14.16
C GLY A 54 6.54 -14.03 -13.13
N GLY A 55 6.90 -15.31 -12.97
CA GLY A 55 8.04 -15.73 -12.12
C GLY A 55 7.73 -15.79 -10.62
N TRP A 56 6.45 -15.73 -10.24
CA TRP A 56 5.99 -15.99 -8.87
C TRP A 56 5.81 -17.48 -8.64
N GLU A 57 6.41 -17.97 -7.57
CA GLU A 57 6.27 -19.34 -7.09
C GLU A 57 5.50 -19.34 -5.77
N SER A 58 4.38 -20.06 -5.72
CA SER A 58 3.67 -20.28 -4.45
C SER A 58 4.60 -20.98 -3.46
N ARG A 59 4.70 -20.40 -2.27
CA ARG A 59 5.47 -20.93 -1.15
C ARG A 59 4.65 -20.66 0.08
N HIS A 60 4.06 -21.70 0.64
CA HIS A 60 3.35 -21.62 1.91
C HIS A 60 4.26 -22.10 3.02
N GLY A 61 4.40 -21.32 4.07
CA GLY A 61 5.23 -21.69 5.22
C GLY A 61 5.72 -20.48 6.01
N ASP A 62 6.79 -20.69 6.76
CA ASP A 62 7.38 -19.64 7.57
C ASP A 62 8.28 -18.72 6.72
N VAL A 63 8.41 -17.47 7.14
CA VAL A 63 9.34 -16.53 6.52
C VAL A 63 10.77 -17.01 6.77
N PRO A 64 11.64 -17.06 5.75
CA PRO A 64 13.04 -17.43 5.95
C PRO A 64 13.70 -16.57 7.04
N ALA A 65 14.46 -17.21 7.93
CA ALA A 65 14.99 -16.59 9.14
C ALA A 65 15.87 -15.35 8.85
N GLU A 66 16.58 -15.35 7.73
CA GLU A 66 17.39 -14.25 7.24
C GLU A 66 16.58 -13.00 6.87
N HIS A 67 15.29 -13.15 6.55
CA HIS A 67 14.42 -12.05 6.14
C HIS A 67 13.51 -11.56 7.26
N LEU A 68 13.23 -12.41 8.27
CA LEU A 68 12.29 -12.10 9.35
C LEU A 68 12.59 -10.79 10.10
N PRO A 69 13.85 -10.47 10.49
CA PRO A 69 14.14 -9.20 11.18
C PRO A 69 13.82 -7.98 10.31
N GLY A 70 14.13 -8.05 9.00
CA GLY A 70 13.86 -6.95 8.07
C GLY A 70 12.36 -6.73 7.83
N VAL A 71 11.60 -7.82 7.70
CA VAL A 71 10.13 -7.78 7.61
C VAL A 71 9.52 -7.15 8.85
N GLN A 72 9.94 -7.58 10.04
CA GLN A 72 9.44 -7.01 11.30
C GLN A 72 9.80 -5.54 11.44
N ALA A 73 11.02 -5.15 11.06
CA ALA A 73 11.45 -3.76 11.08
C ALA A 73 10.61 -2.90 10.12
N ALA A 74 10.39 -3.36 8.89
CA ALA A 74 9.59 -2.64 7.91
C ALA A 74 8.11 -2.55 8.33
N TRP A 75 7.55 -3.62 8.93
CA TRP A 75 6.18 -3.59 9.46
C TRP A 75 6.02 -2.61 10.63
N ARG A 76 7.02 -2.52 11.54
CA ARG A 76 7.00 -1.57 12.66
C ARG A 76 6.87 -0.11 12.23
N VAL A 77 7.39 0.24 11.05
CA VAL A 77 7.25 1.59 10.48
C VAL A 77 5.82 1.83 9.99
N GLU A 78 5.15 0.81 9.45
CA GLU A 78 3.93 0.98 8.66
C GLU A 78 2.63 0.67 9.40
N TRP A 79 2.65 -0.20 10.42
CA TRP A 79 1.44 -0.77 10.99
C TRP A 79 0.45 0.28 11.51
N ARG A 80 0.89 1.40 12.09
CA ARG A 80 -0.01 2.45 12.59
C ARG A 80 -0.82 3.09 11.47
N ARG A 81 -0.16 3.34 10.34
CA ARG A 81 -0.79 3.92 9.15
C ARG A 81 -1.75 2.94 8.51
N VAL A 82 -1.40 1.66 8.49
CA VAL A 82 -2.30 0.59 8.04
C VAL A 82 -3.51 0.45 8.97
N ALA A 83 -3.30 0.47 10.29
CA ALA A 83 -4.35 0.35 11.29
C ALA A 83 -5.37 1.50 11.19
N ALA A 84 -4.91 2.71 10.91
CA ALA A 84 -5.81 3.86 10.67
C ALA A 84 -6.72 3.69 9.44
N ARG A 85 -6.32 2.85 8.47
CA ARG A 85 -7.10 2.57 7.25
C ARG A 85 -7.93 1.29 7.36
N LEU A 86 -7.44 0.31 8.12
CA LEU A 86 -8.07 -1.00 8.28
C LEU A 86 -9.20 -0.95 9.33
N THR A 87 -10.31 -0.31 8.96
CA THR A 87 -11.47 -0.09 9.83
C THR A 87 -12.56 -1.15 9.63
N PRO A 88 -13.54 -1.26 10.57
CA PRO A 88 -14.71 -2.11 10.38
C PRO A 88 -15.52 -1.74 9.13
N ASP A 89 -15.62 -0.45 8.79
CA ASP A 89 -16.27 0.02 7.56
C ASP A 89 -15.54 -0.46 6.31
N LEU A 90 -14.20 -0.39 6.31
CA LEU A 90 -13.41 -0.94 5.20
C LEU A 90 -13.67 -2.44 5.06
N ALA A 91 -13.55 -3.22 6.14
CA ALA A 91 -13.81 -4.65 6.11
C ALA A 91 -15.23 -4.98 5.61
N ARG A 92 -16.25 -4.23 6.06
CA ARG A 92 -17.63 -4.34 5.55
C ARG A 92 -17.71 -4.05 4.06
N SER A 93 -17.03 -3.02 3.56
CA SER A 93 -17.02 -2.65 2.14
C SER A 93 -16.35 -3.70 1.24
N LEU A 94 -15.38 -4.45 1.77
CA LEU A 94 -14.73 -5.55 1.05
C LEU A 94 -15.63 -6.78 0.93
N SER A 95 -16.59 -6.94 1.85
CA SER A 95 -17.50 -8.09 1.91
C SER A 95 -18.49 -8.07 0.73
N ARG A 96 -18.37 -9.05 -0.15
CA ARG A 96 -19.26 -9.26 -1.30
C ARG A 96 -20.40 -10.20 -0.95
N TRP A 97 -20.12 -11.27 -0.21
CA TRP A 97 -21.08 -12.38 -0.05
C TRP A 97 -21.79 -12.43 1.29
N ALA A 98 -21.19 -11.94 2.38
CA ALA A 98 -21.79 -11.98 3.71
C ALA A 98 -22.10 -10.57 4.24
N ARG A 99 -22.78 -9.75 3.43
CA ARG A 99 -23.07 -8.34 3.79
C ARG A 99 -23.91 -8.23 5.06
N ILE A 100 -24.98 -9.01 5.14
CA ILE A 100 -25.91 -9.02 6.30
C ILE A 100 -25.17 -9.44 7.57
N GLN A 101 -24.38 -10.52 7.51
CA GLN A 101 -23.63 -11.02 8.68
C GLN A 101 -22.56 -10.02 9.14
N MET A 102 -21.98 -9.29 8.19
CA MET A 102 -21.00 -8.24 8.49
C MET A 102 -21.64 -6.98 9.08
N GLU A 103 -22.96 -6.82 9.06
CA GLU A 103 -23.64 -5.66 9.67
C GLU A 103 -23.34 -5.53 11.16
N PHE A 104 -22.95 -6.60 11.85
CA PHE A 104 -22.57 -6.60 13.27
C PHE A 104 -21.05 -6.59 13.50
N TYR A 105 -20.24 -6.53 12.44
CA TYR A 105 -18.79 -6.41 12.56
C TYR A 105 -18.43 -4.98 13.01
N ARG A 106 -17.90 -4.86 14.23
CA ARG A 106 -17.69 -3.57 14.93
C ARG A 106 -16.25 -3.24 15.26
N LYS A 107 -15.34 -4.21 15.21
CA LYS A 107 -13.94 -4.03 15.57
C LYS A 107 -13.06 -4.84 14.63
N VAL A 108 -11.90 -4.29 14.31
CA VAL A 108 -10.80 -5.02 13.66
C VAL A 108 -9.79 -5.34 14.74
N SER A 109 -9.29 -6.58 14.75
CA SER A 109 -8.25 -7.01 15.69
C SER A 109 -6.98 -6.15 15.53
N PRO A 110 -6.24 -5.89 16.63
CA PRO A 110 -4.96 -5.17 16.56
C PRO A 110 -3.98 -5.84 15.60
N ILE A 111 -3.21 -5.03 14.86
CA ILE A 111 -2.32 -5.51 13.79
C ILE A 111 -0.83 -5.27 14.07
N ASP A 112 -0.47 -4.76 15.24
CA ASP A 112 0.91 -4.50 15.63
C ASP A 112 1.72 -5.79 15.82
N THR A 113 1.06 -6.90 16.17
CA THR A 113 1.68 -8.20 16.47
C THR A 113 1.35 -9.31 15.46
N LEU A 114 1.03 -8.95 14.21
CA LEU A 114 0.71 -9.95 13.19
C LEU A 114 1.89 -10.89 12.92
N THR A 115 1.58 -12.19 12.87
CA THR A 115 2.51 -13.22 12.38
C THR A 115 2.35 -13.35 10.88
N PHE A 116 3.43 -13.02 10.16
CA PHE A 116 3.49 -13.17 8.71
C PHE A 116 4.01 -14.56 8.33
N ARG A 117 3.42 -15.11 7.28
CA ARG A 117 3.85 -16.33 6.60
C ARG A 117 4.18 -16.04 5.15
N ILE A 118 5.06 -16.81 4.54
CA ILE A 118 5.27 -16.69 3.10
C ILE A 118 4.05 -17.24 2.36
N ALA A 119 3.63 -16.51 1.33
CA ALA A 119 2.57 -16.92 0.39
C ALA A 119 3.17 -17.23 -0.99
N SER A 120 4.13 -16.41 -1.44
CA SER A 120 4.84 -16.62 -2.69
C SER A 120 6.21 -15.93 -2.69
N ALA A 121 7.05 -16.29 -3.65
CA ALA A 121 8.35 -15.64 -3.87
C ALA A 121 8.62 -15.44 -5.36
N ASN A 122 9.31 -14.35 -5.70
CA ASN A 122 9.89 -14.14 -7.01
C ASN A 122 11.38 -13.88 -6.85
N ARG A 123 12.19 -14.90 -7.14
CA ARG A 123 13.65 -14.83 -6.99
C ARG A 123 14.28 -13.83 -7.96
N SER A 124 13.80 -13.79 -9.21
CA SER A 124 14.32 -12.89 -10.24
C SER A 124 14.12 -11.41 -9.87
N ALA A 125 12.99 -11.10 -9.26
CA ALA A 125 12.67 -9.76 -8.75
C ALA A 125 13.19 -9.50 -7.33
N SER A 126 13.77 -10.50 -6.65
CA SER A 126 14.17 -10.43 -5.24
C SER A 126 13.02 -9.99 -4.31
N ARG A 127 11.84 -10.61 -4.47
CA ARG A 127 10.64 -10.26 -3.72
C ARG A 127 9.98 -11.45 -3.05
N LEU A 128 9.39 -11.18 -1.89
CA LEU A 128 8.52 -12.10 -1.16
C LEU A 128 7.12 -11.50 -1.06
N VAL A 129 6.10 -12.34 -1.17
CA VAL A 129 4.76 -12.00 -0.68
C VAL A 129 4.55 -12.71 0.63
N LEU A 130 4.19 -11.93 1.63
CA LEU A 130 3.87 -12.42 2.96
C LEU A 130 2.38 -12.23 3.21
N GLU A 131 1.75 -13.19 3.87
CA GLU A 131 0.36 -13.08 4.29
C GLU A 131 0.24 -13.11 5.81
N ALA A 132 -0.73 -12.39 6.33
CA ALA A 132 -1.17 -12.49 7.73
C ALA A 132 -2.69 -12.45 7.79
N THR A 133 -3.24 -13.25 8.69
CA THR A 133 -4.65 -13.15 9.08
C THR A 133 -4.78 -12.05 10.11
N VAL A 134 -5.60 -11.05 9.79
CA VAL A 134 -5.95 -9.98 10.71
C VAL A 134 -7.09 -10.42 11.61
N ASP A 135 -8.14 -10.98 11.02
CA ASP A 135 -9.34 -11.33 11.78
C ASP A 135 -10.11 -12.46 11.10
N THR A 136 -10.89 -13.19 11.89
CA THR A 136 -11.88 -14.15 11.38
C THR A 136 -13.22 -13.43 11.30
N LEU A 137 -13.81 -13.41 10.10
CA LEU A 137 -15.01 -12.66 9.82
C LEU A 137 -16.28 -13.54 9.91
N PRO A 138 -17.44 -12.93 10.24
CA PRO A 138 -18.73 -13.59 10.09
C PRO A 138 -18.90 -14.21 8.70
N SER A 139 -19.49 -15.40 8.63
CA SER A 139 -19.73 -16.12 7.38
C SER A 139 -21.21 -16.28 7.10
N HIS A 140 -21.57 -16.32 5.81
CA HIS A 140 -22.93 -16.63 5.36
C HIS A 140 -23.20 -18.14 5.31
N SER A 141 -22.16 -18.98 5.48
CA SER A 141 -22.23 -20.43 5.40
C SER A 141 -21.42 -21.08 6.52
N PRO A 142 -21.94 -22.12 7.19
CA PRO A 142 -21.24 -22.79 8.29
C PRO A 142 -19.99 -23.57 7.82
N VAL A 143 -19.88 -23.88 6.52
CA VAL A 143 -18.74 -24.62 5.97
C VAL A 143 -17.64 -23.73 5.41
N VAL A 144 -17.81 -22.41 5.40
CA VAL A 144 -16.81 -21.46 4.89
C VAL A 144 -16.31 -20.59 6.02
N THR A 145 -15.00 -20.64 6.27
CA THR A 145 -14.34 -19.67 7.14
C THR A 145 -13.87 -18.50 6.29
N ARG A 146 -14.10 -17.28 6.76
CA ARG A 146 -13.70 -16.04 6.10
C ARG A 146 -12.67 -15.32 6.95
N TRP A 147 -11.64 -14.78 6.33
CA TRP A 147 -10.59 -14.03 7.02
C TRP A 147 -10.37 -12.68 6.34
N LEU A 148 -10.25 -11.64 7.15
CA LEU A 148 -9.60 -10.41 6.72
C LEU A 148 -8.10 -10.69 6.70
N LYS A 149 -7.48 -10.59 5.52
CA LYS A 149 -6.04 -10.82 5.34
C LYS A 149 -5.33 -9.55 4.90
N LEU A 150 -4.07 -9.44 5.34
CA LEU A 150 -3.09 -8.52 4.78
C LEU A 150 -2.05 -9.29 3.99
N TYR A 151 -1.68 -8.75 2.85
CA TYR A 151 -0.56 -9.21 2.04
C TYR A 151 0.50 -8.11 1.97
N LEU A 152 1.75 -8.47 2.22
CA LEU A 152 2.91 -7.60 2.14
C LEU A 152 3.78 -8.03 0.98
N VAL A 153 4.10 -7.10 0.07
CA VAL A 153 5.16 -7.30 -0.93
C VAL A 153 6.43 -6.71 -0.36
N TYR A 154 7.41 -7.58 -0.09
CA TYR A 154 8.68 -7.23 0.53
C TYR A 154 9.82 -7.40 -0.48
N ASP A 155 10.65 -6.38 -0.64
CA ASP A 155 11.87 -6.42 -1.44
C ASP A 155 13.05 -6.82 -0.56
N THR A 156 13.66 -7.97 -0.87
CA THR A 156 14.75 -8.53 -0.06
C THR A 156 16.07 -7.82 -0.28
N ARG A 157 16.23 -7.04 -1.36
CA ARG A 157 17.45 -6.27 -1.61
C ARG A 157 17.49 -5.00 -0.79
N THR A 158 16.36 -4.29 -0.72
CA THR A 158 16.27 -3.02 0.02
C THR A 158 15.80 -3.21 1.46
N SER A 159 15.44 -4.44 1.84
CA SER A 159 14.81 -4.77 3.12
C SER A 159 13.58 -3.91 3.43
N GLY A 160 12.75 -3.66 2.41
CA GLY A 160 11.66 -2.70 2.49
C GLY A 160 10.33 -3.26 1.99
N LEU A 161 9.23 -2.73 2.52
CA LEU A 161 7.91 -3.00 1.97
C LEU A 161 7.69 -2.15 0.73
N VAL A 162 7.21 -2.78 -0.33
CA VAL A 162 6.90 -2.15 -1.63
C VAL A 162 5.41 -1.89 -1.76
N ARG A 163 4.58 -2.75 -1.15
CA ARG A 163 3.13 -2.70 -1.26
C ARG A 163 2.47 -3.46 -0.11
N ILE A 164 1.31 -2.98 0.31
CA ILE A 164 0.44 -3.63 1.30
C ILE A 164 -0.95 -3.76 0.67
N VAL A 165 -1.57 -4.93 0.81
CA VAL A 165 -2.90 -5.19 0.24
C VAL A 165 -3.81 -5.79 1.30
N ALA A 166 -5.01 -5.23 1.47
CA ALA A 166 -6.06 -5.83 2.29
C ALA A 166 -7.13 -6.49 1.41
N THR A 167 -7.57 -7.68 1.80
CA THR A 167 -8.70 -8.36 1.15
C THR A 167 -9.37 -9.34 2.12
N ILE A 168 -10.52 -9.89 1.71
CA ILE A 168 -11.16 -11.00 2.38
C ILE A 168 -10.88 -12.27 1.58
N ARG A 169 -10.35 -13.29 2.26
CA ARG A 169 -10.23 -14.65 1.74
C ARG A 169 -11.22 -15.57 2.43
N GLY A 170 -11.74 -16.56 1.71
CA GLY A 170 -12.58 -17.61 2.27
C GLY A 170 -12.07 -18.98 1.83
N GLU A 171 -12.15 -19.94 2.74
CA GLU A 171 -11.83 -21.34 2.49
C GLU A 171 -12.92 -22.23 3.07
N ARG A 172 -13.20 -23.32 2.37
CA ARG A 172 -14.15 -24.33 2.83
C ARG A 172 -13.45 -25.24 3.82
N LEU A 173 -14.06 -25.47 4.98
CA LEU A 173 -13.62 -26.50 5.92
C LEU A 173 -13.92 -27.86 5.26
N GLU A 174 -12.86 -28.65 5.04
CA GLU A 174 -12.96 -30.04 4.57
C GLU A 174 -13.51 -30.96 5.68
#